data_AF-F2CE21-F1
#
_entry.id   AF-F2CE21-F1
#
_cell.length_a   1.000
_cell.length_b   1.000
_cell.length_c   1.000
_cell.angle_alpha   90.00
_cell.angle_beta   90.00
_cell.angle_gamma   90.00
#
_symmetry.space_group_name_H-M   'P 1'
#
loop_
_entity.id
_entity.type
_entity.pdbx_description
1 polymer ?
#
loop_
_entity_poly.entity_id
_entity_poly.type
_entity_poly.pdbx_seq_one_letter_code
_entity_poly.pdbx_strand_id
1 'polypeptide(L)'
;MKVNITNLYGMSGQSTALIAQNDVTKLAKQLGFNELSFYFYDIYSDSQSELSRRLDGIMASVGYGDVVIYQSPTWNGREFDQAFISKLKILQAKLITFIHDVPPLMFPSNYYLMPEYIDMYNQSDAVIVPSEQMRDKLLTEGLNVDKILVQRMWDHPYDLPLHQPQFARKLYFAGSVERFPHLSNWSYATPLEIFSPEEETNPEANVSYRGWVSRPELLLELSKGGLGLVWGVEENPADEPEYYGLNISHKSATYLAAGIPVIVPSYLSNAELIRECGLGFVVDSLEEASRIVEGLTAEEYQAMVERVRKFSFLLKEGYFSKKVLVNAVMEVLS
;
A
#
# COMPACT_ATOMS: atom_id res chain seq x y z
N MET A 1 -14.60 9.50 -24.98
CA MET A 1 -14.54 9.04 -23.59
C MET A 1 -13.14 8.52 -23.32
N LYS A 2 -12.39 9.24 -22.49
CA LYS A 2 -11.06 8.89 -22.02
C LYS A 2 -11.15 8.43 -20.57
N VAL A 3 -10.20 7.61 -20.16
CA VAL A 3 -9.97 7.30 -18.74
C VAL A 3 -8.74 8.07 -18.29
N ASN A 4 -8.89 8.81 -17.21
CA ASN A 4 -7.82 9.58 -16.59
C ASN A 4 -7.56 9.03 -15.18
N ILE A 5 -6.33 9.12 -14.69
CA ILE A 5 -5.96 8.74 -13.32
C ILE A 5 -5.07 9.82 -12.72
N THR A 6 -5.36 10.21 -11.48
CA THR A 6 -4.56 11.22 -10.78
C THR A 6 -3.23 10.64 -10.31
N ASN A 7 -2.16 11.43 -10.22
CA ASN A 7 -0.86 10.92 -9.79
C ASN A 7 -0.04 11.96 -9.02
N LEU A 8 0.36 11.65 -7.79
CA LEU A 8 1.12 12.55 -6.91
C LEU A 8 2.60 12.67 -7.30
N TYR A 9 3.17 13.86 -7.08
CA TYR A 9 4.60 14.22 -7.20
C TYR A 9 5.01 15.21 -6.11
N GLY A 10 6.30 15.49 -5.97
CA GLY A 10 6.81 16.56 -5.10
C GLY A 10 7.01 16.18 -3.63
N MET A 11 6.66 14.96 -3.22
CA MET A 11 7.06 14.39 -1.93
C MET A 11 8.49 13.86 -1.96
N SER A 12 9.05 13.54 -0.77
CA SER A 12 10.30 12.78 -0.66
C SER A 12 10.25 11.52 -1.52
N GLY A 13 11.35 11.19 -2.21
CA GLY A 13 11.47 9.97 -3.01
C GLY A 13 11.37 8.67 -2.19
N GLN A 14 11.42 8.77 -0.85
CA GLN A 14 11.20 7.65 0.07
C GLN A 14 9.74 7.54 0.55
N SER A 15 8.86 8.46 0.15
CA SER A 15 7.43 8.44 0.51
C SER A 15 6.73 7.24 -0.12
N THR A 16 6.22 6.34 0.72
CA THR A 16 5.47 5.16 0.25
C THR A 16 4.19 5.57 -0.47
N ALA A 17 3.51 6.64 -0.03
CA ALA A 17 2.31 7.15 -0.70
C ALA A 17 2.60 7.62 -2.14
N LEU A 18 3.71 8.34 -2.34
CA LEU A 18 4.17 8.76 -3.66
C LEU A 18 4.47 7.55 -4.55
N ILE A 19 5.26 6.60 -4.03
CA ILE A 19 5.66 5.40 -4.76
C ILE A 19 4.42 4.59 -5.18
N ALA A 20 3.45 4.42 -4.28
CA ALA A 20 2.22 3.68 -4.54
C ALA A 20 1.42 4.28 -5.71
N GLN A 21 1.16 5.60 -5.67
CA GLN A 21 0.42 6.28 -6.73
C GLN A 21 1.15 6.26 -8.07
N ASN A 22 2.48 6.41 -8.05
CA ASN A 22 3.31 6.36 -9.25
C ASN A 22 3.33 4.95 -9.87
N ASP A 23 3.43 3.90 -9.07
CA ASP A 23 3.40 2.51 -9.54
C ASP A 23 2.05 2.17 -10.18
N VAL A 24 0.94 2.52 -9.52
CA VAL A 24 -0.42 2.33 -10.09
C VAL A 24 -0.57 3.12 -11.38
N THR A 25 -0.15 4.39 -11.43
CA THR A 25 -0.24 5.22 -12.65
C THR A 25 0.60 4.64 -13.78
N LYS A 26 1.79 4.10 -13.49
CA LYS A 26 2.62 3.41 -14.49
C LYS A 26 1.90 2.22 -15.10
N LEU A 27 1.20 1.43 -14.28
CA LEU A 27 0.38 0.30 -14.75
C LEU A 27 -0.85 0.78 -15.53
N ALA A 28 -1.52 1.85 -15.07
CA ALA A 28 -2.65 2.45 -15.75
C ALA A 28 -2.29 2.98 -17.15
N LYS A 29 -1.10 3.56 -17.32
CA LYS A 29 -0.58 3.98 -18.64
C LYS A 29 -0.43 2.81 -19.62
N GLN A 30 -0.06 1.62 -19.13
CA GLN A 30 -0.01 0.42 -19.97
C GLN A 30 -1.40 -0.02 -20.46
N LEU A 31 -2.47 0.37 -19.75
CA LEU A 31 -3.86 0.17 -20.15
C LEU A 31 -4.40 1.32 -21.03
N GLY A 32 -3.57 2.31 -21.36
CA GLY A 32 -3.96 3.47 -22.17
C GLY A 32 -4.63 4.60 -21.39
N PHE A 33 -4.55 4.61 -20.05
CA PHE A 33 -5.13 5.68 -19.24
C PHE A 33 -4.24 6.92 -19.28
N ASN A 34 -4.85 8.09 -19.23
CA ASN A 34 -4.16 9.38 -19.21
C ASN A 34 -3.86 9.79 -17.76
N GLU A 35 -2.73 10.44 -17.55
CA GLU A 35 -2.35 10.90 -16.22
C GLU A 35 -2.81 12.34 -15.96
N LEU A 36 -3.30 12.60 -14.75
CA LEU A 36 -3.51 13.93 -14.19
C LEU A 36 -2.54 14.14 -13.02
N SER A 37 -1.43 14.83 -13.27
CA SER A 37 -0.37 14.98 -12.28
C SER A 37 -0.72 16.03 -11.22
N PHE A 38 -0.55 15.69 -9.96
CA PHE A 38 -0.65 16.58 -8.81
C PHE A 38 0.71 16.79 -8.19
N TYR A 39 1.08 18.05 -7.93
CA TYR A 39 2.27 18.36 -7.16
C TYR A 39 1.88 18.54 -5.69
N PHE A 40 2.67 17.98 -4.78
CA PHE A 40 2.53 18.17 -3.33
C PHE A 40 3.05 19.53 -2.92
N TYR A 41 2.19 20.38 -2.36
CA TYR A 41 2.52 21.74 -1.96
C TYR A 41 1.62 22.23 -0.83
N ASP A 42 2.02 23.32 -0.19
CA ASP A 42 1.18 24.01 0.77
C ASP A 42 0.02 24.73 0.06
N ILE A 43 -1.19 24.18 0.14
CA ILE A 43 -2.39 24.73 -0.48
C ILE A 43 -2.67 26.18 -0.04
N TYR A 44 -2.28 26.57 1.18
CA TYR A 44 -2.52 27.92 1.69
C TYR A 44 -1.65 29.00 1.03
N SER A 45 -0.71 28.59 0.17
CA SER A 45 0.03 29.50 -0.71
C SER A 45 -0.81 29.98 -1.92
N ASP A 46 -1.90 29.29 -2.26
CA ASP A 46 -2.83 29.71 -3.30
C ASP A 46 -4.07 30.41 -2.71
N SER A 47 -4.50 31.52 -3.32
CA SER A 47 -5.87 31.99 -3.17
C SER A 47 -6.86 30.99 -3.80
N GLN A 48 -8.14 31.06 -3.43
CA GLN A 48 -9.19 30.23 -4.04
C GLN A 48 -9.21 30.34 -5.58
N SER A 49 -8.92 31.53 -6.13
CA SER A 49 -8.89 31.76 -7.58
C SER A 49 -7.66 31.13 -8.25
N GLU A 50 -6.53 31.06 -7.54
CA GLU A 50 -5.30 30.42 -8.04
C GLU A 50 -5.44 28.90 -7.98
N LEU A 51 -5.96 28.35 -6.88
CA LEU A 51 -6.28 26.92 -6.77
C LEU A 51 -7.23 26.48 -7.90
N SER A 52 -8.30 27.25 -8.15
CA SER A 52 -9.22 26.96 -9.25
C SER A 52 -8.50 26.92 -10.60
N ARG A 53 -7.66 27.92 -10.92
CA ARG A 53 -6.93 27.95 -12.20
C ARG A 53 -5.87 26.85 -12.31
N ARG A 54 -5.22 26.49 -11.21
CA ARG A 54 -4.28 25.37 -11.15
C ARG A 54 -4.99 24.07 -11.49
N LEU A 55 -6.14 23.82 -10.87
CA LEU A 55 -6.96 22.64 -11.19
C LEU A 55 -7.49 22.68 -12.63
N ASP A 56 -7.85 23.85 -13.17
CA ASP A 56 -8.21 23.99 -14.60
C ASP A 56 -7.05 23.58 -15.52
N GLY A 57 -5.81 23.94 -15.15
CA GLY A 57 -4.61 23.51 -15.87
C GLY A 57 -4.37 22.00 -15.80
N ILE A 58 -4.48 21.41 -14.61
CA ILE A 58 -4.32 19.96 -14.41
C ILE A 58 -5.39 19.19 -15.18
N MET A 59 -6.63 19.68 -15.17
CA MET A 59 -7.79 19.05 -15.79
C MET A 59 -8.02 19.51 -17.23
N ALA A 60 -7.10 20.24 -17.86
CA ALA A 60 -7.29 20.83 -19.18
C ALA A 60 -7.62 19.80 -20.27
N SER A 61 -7.22 18.55 -20.08
CA SER A 61 -7.52 17.45 -20.99
C SER A 61 -8.82 16.72 -20.66
N VAL A 62 -9.45 16.93 -19.50
CA VAL A 62 -10.65 16.18 -19.09
C VAL A 62 -11.89 16.73 -19.81
N GLY A 63 -12.57 15.88 -20.58
CA GLY A 63 -13.80 16.23 -21.29
C GLY A 63 -15.06 15.86 -20.52
N TYR A 64 -16.21 16.35 -21.00
CA TYR A 64 -17.51 15.97 -20.44
C TYR A 64 -17.75 14.46 -20.54
N GLY A 65 -18.16 13.84 -19.44
CA GLY A 65 -18.45 12.41 -19.37
C GLY A 65 -17.23 11.48 -19.45
N ASP A 66 -16.00 12.01 -19.41
CA ASP A 66 -14.81 11.18 -19.25
C ASP A 66 -14.79 10.49 -17.87
N VAL A 67 -14.04 9.39 -17.76
CA VAL A 67 -13.82 8.69 -16.49
C VAL A 67 -12.58 9.27 -15.84
N VAL A 68 -12.64 9.53 -14.53
CA VAL A 68 -11.51 9.99 -13.72
C VAL A 68 -11.38 9.11 -12.49
N ILE A 69 -10.23 8.46 -12.37
CA ILE A 69 -9.81 7.67 -11.22
C ILE A 69 -8.98 8.57 -10.30
N TYR A 70 -9.56 8.91 -9.17
CA TYR A 70 -8.95 9.72 -8.13
C TYR A 70 -8.23 8.82 -7.12
N GLN A 71 -6.90 8.80 -7.16
CA GLN A 71 -6.06 8.15 -6.14
C GLN A 71 -6.06 9.00 -4.86
N SER A 72 -6.83 8.56 -3.86
CA SER A 72 -7.08 9.27 -2.59
C SER A 72 -6.11 8.86 -1.49
N PRO A 73 -5.58 9.81 -0.69
CA PRO A 73 -5.75 11.27 -0.82
C PRO A 73 -4.67 11.88 -1.74
N THR A 74 -4.80 13.16 -2.09
CA THR A 74 -3.71 13.91 -2.76
C THR A 74 -2.59 14.33 -1.81
N TRP A 75 -2.83 14.25 -0.50
CA TRP A 75 -1.99 14.80 0.57
C TRP A 75 -1.85 16.34 0.56
N ASN A 76 -2.52 17.07 -0.33
CA ASN A 76 -2.55 18.55 -0.33
C ASN A 76 -3.59 19.16 0.64
N GLY A 77 -4.21 18.33 1.48
CA GLY A 77 -5.30 18.73 2.38
C GLY A 77 -6.69 18.50 1.78
N ARG A 78 -7.70 18.37 2.65
CA ARG A 78 -9.08 18.06 2.26
C ARG A 78 -9.67 19.13 1.35
N GLU A 79 -9.27 20.39 1.51
CA GLU A 79 -9.69 21.51 0.68
C GLU A 79 -9.29 21.31 -0.80
N PHE A 80 -8.11 20.74 -1.06
CA PHE A 80 -7.66 20.41 -2.41
C PHE A 80 -8.52 19.30 -3.00
N ASP A 81 -8.72 18.22 -2.24
CA ASP A 81 -9.50 17.05 -2.65
C ASP A 81 -10.95 17.44 -2.98
N GLN A 82 -11.60 18.23 -2.11
CA GLN A 82 -12.96 18.76 -2.31
C GLN A 82 -13.05 19.65 -3.56
N ALA A 83 -12.08 20.55 -3.77
CA ALA A 83 -12.07 21.43 -4.94
C ALA A 83 -11.90 20.66 -6.25
N PHE A 84 -11.04 19.64 -6.25
CA PHE A 84 -10.83 18.76 -7.41
C PHE A 84 -12.11 17.97 -7.75
N ILE A 85 -12.72 17.31 -6.76
CA ILE A 85 -13.98 16.57 -6.94
C ILE A 85 -15.08 17.50 -7.46
N SER A 86 -15.21 18.70 -6.89
CA SER A 86 -16.22 19.69 -7.32
C SER A 86 -16.09 20.05 -8.80
N LYS A 87 -14.86 20.23 -9.32
CA LYS A 87 -14.64 20.49 -10.75
C LYS A 87 -14.99 19.29 -11.63
N LEU A 88 -14.72 18.07 -11.18
CA LEU A 88 -15.12 16.87 -11.91
C LEU A 88 -16.64 16.76 -12.05
N LYS A 89 -17.39 17.11 -11.00
CA LYS A 89 -18.87 17.13 -11.07
C LYS A 89 -19.40 18.15 -12.06
N ILE A 90 -18.76 19.32 -12.21
CA ILE A 90 -19.12 20.32 -13.24
C ILE A 90 -18.98 19.73 -14.64
N LEU A 91 -17.91 18.98 -14.89
CA LEU A 91 -17.68 18.27 -16.16
C LEU A 91 -18.56 17.03 -16.34
N GLN A 92 -19.43 16.70 -15.38
CA GLN A 92 -20.22 15.47 -15.39
C GLN A 92 -19.33 14.22 -15.62
N ALA A 93 -18.09 14.27 -15.14
CA ALA A 93 -17.16 13.16 -15.25
C ALA A 93 -17.64 12.01 -14.35
N LYS A 94 -17.34 10.78 -14.78
CA LYS A 94 -17.53 9.57 -13.98
C LYS A 94 -16.37 9.45 -12.99
N LEU A 95 -16.65 9.54 -11.70
CA LEU A 95 -15.63 9.56 -10.66
C LEU A 95 -15.48 8.17 -10.03
N ILE A 96 -14.26 7.63 -10.07
CA ILE A 96 -13.87 6.44 -9.31
C ILE A 96 -12.89 6.90 -8.23
N THR A 97 -13.24 6.74 -6.95
CA THR A 97 -12.27 6.99 -5.86
C THR A 97 -11.48 5.73 -5.59
N PHE A 98 -10.17 5.76 -5.81
CA PHE A 98 -9.26 4.70 -5.43
C PHE A 98 -8.55 5.06 -4.12
N ILE A 99 -9.00 4.46 -3.02
CA ILE A 99 -8.50 4.74 -1.67
C ILE A 99 -7.16 4.03 -1.46
N HIS A 100 -6.08 4.80 -1.36
CA HIS A 100 -4.78 4.32 -0.90
C HIS A 100 -4.69 4.40 0.63
N ASP A 101 -5.18 5.50 1.19
CA ASP A 101 -5.22 5.75 2.62
C ASP A 101 -6.48 6.54 3.04
N VAL A 102 -6.87 6.43 4.31
CA VAL A 102 -7.97 7.18 4.92
C VAL A 102 -7.44 7.98 6.12
N PRO A 103 -6.97 9.23 5.92
CA PRO A 103 -6.32 10.02 6.97
C PRO A 103 -7.08 10.13 8.31
N PRO A 104 -8.42 10.25 8.35
CA PRO A 104 -9.18 10.24 9.60
C PRO A 104 -9.09 8.93 10.39
N LEU A 105 -8.86 7.79 9.72
CA LEU A 105 -8.66 6.48 10.35
C LEU A 105 -7.19 6.21 10.68
N MET A 106 -6.26 6.79 9.92
CA MET A 106 -4.81 6.69 10.18
C MET A 106 -4.40 7.40 11.47
N PHE A 107 -4.96 8.59 11.69
CA PHE A 107 -4.57 9.47 12.78
C PHE A 107 -5.79 9.74 13.65
N PRO A 108 -5.85 9.21 14.89
CA PRO A 108 -7.00 9.40 15.78
C PRO A 108 -7.37 10.87 15.99
N SER A 109 -6.38 11.77 16.01
CA SER A 109 -6.59 13.22 16.11
C SER A 109 -7.34 13.82 14.93
N ASN A 110 -7.40 13.13 13.79
CA ASN A 110 -8.08 13.57 12.56
C ASN A 110 -9.46 12.91 12.39
N TYR A 111 -9.92 12.09 13.33
CA TYR A 111 -11.20 11.38 13.18
C TYR A 111 -12.40 12.32 13.03
N TYR A 112 -12.31 13.56 13.55
CA TYR A 112 -13.33 14.59 13.34
C TYR A 112 -13.58 14.94 11.86
N LEU A 113 -12.62 14.64 10.97
CA LEU A 113 -12.74 14.83 9.53
C LEU A 113 -13.47 13.67 8.82
N MET A 114 -13.79 12.58 9.53
CA MET A 114 -14.39 11.39 8.92
C MET A 114 -15.67 11.71 8.12
N PRO A 115 -16.63 12.54 8.62
CA PRO A 115 -17.82 12.90 7.84
C PRO A 115 -17.48 13.60 6.52
N GLU A 116 -16.49 14.51 6.51
CA GLU A 116 -16.07 15.20 5.28
C GLU A 116 -15.45 14.24 4.26
N TYR A 117 -14.69 13.24 4.71
CA TYR A 117 -14.14 12.21 3.83
C TYR A 117 -15.23 11.30 3.27
N ILE A 118 -16.21 10.89 4.08
CA ILE A 118 -17.37 10.12 3.61
C ILE A 118 -18.19 10.93 2.59
N ASP A 119 -18.42 12.22 2.84
CA ASP A 119 -19.12 13.10 1.90
C ASP A 119 -18.36 13.25 0.56
N MET A 120 -17.03 13.27 0.58
CA MET A 120 -16.23 13.21 -0.65
C MET A 120 -16.38 11.86 -1.36
N TYR A 121 -16.29 10.75 -0.63
CA TYR A 121 -16.39 9.41 -1.22
C TYR A 121 -17.78 9.13 -1.80
N ASN A 122 -18.84 9.62 -1.17
CA ASN A 122 -20.23 9.48 -1.62
C ASN A 122 -20.54 10.27 -2.92
N GLN A 123 -19.62 11.10 -3.41
CA GLN A 123 -19.76 11.77 -4.70
C GLN A 123 -19.32 10.90 -5.90
N SER A 124 -18.75 9.73 -5.64
CA SER A 124 -18.18 8.83 -6.63
C SER A 124 -19.21 7.87 -7.23
N ASP A 125 -19.03 7.53 -8.51
CA ASP A 125 -19.81 6.50 -9.19
C ASP A 125 -19.34 5.09 -8.81
N ALA A 126 -18.08 4.94 -8.36
CA ALA A 126 -17.54 3.73 -7.74
C ALA A 126 -16.40 4.05 -6.76
N VAL A 127 -16.15 3.14 -5.81
CA VAL A 127 -15.03 3.23 -4.85
C VAL A 127 -14.20 1.96 -4.91
N ILE A 128 -12.88 2.09 -5.00
CA ILE A 128 -11.92 1.00 -4.81
C ILE A 128 -11.35 1.13 -3.40
N VAL A 129 -11.53 0.11 -2.57
CA VAL A 129 -11.00 0.03 -1.20
C VAL A 129 -9.84 -0.99 -1.12
N PRO A 130 -8.92 -0.85 -0.17
CA PRO A 130 -7.82 -1.79 0.02
C PRO A 130 -8.28 -3.21 0.38
N SER A 131 -9.28 -3.34 1.24
CA SER A 131 -9.71 -4.61 1.84
C SER A 131 -11.22 -4.68 2.09
N GLU A 132 -11.71 -5.89 2.35
CA GLU A 132 -13.10 -6.14 2.79
C GLU A 132 -13.37 -5.44 4.13
N GLN A 133 -12.40 -5.46 5.05
CA GLN A 133 -12.52 -4.81 6.35
C GLN A 133 -12.64 -3.28 6.21
N MET A 134 -11.88 -2.67 5.31
CA MET A 134 -12.01 -1.24 5.01
C MET A 134 -13.36 -0.92 4.38
N ARG A 135 -13.90 -1.77 3.49
CA ARG A 135 -15.26 -1.60 2.98
C ARG A 135 -16.26 -1.52 4.14
N ASP A 136 -16.26 -2.54 5.00
CA ASP A 136 -17.27 -2.69 6.05
C ASP A 136 -17.16 -1.56 7.09
N LYS A 137 -15.94 -1.10 7.39
CA LYS A 137 -15.69 0.10 8.19
C LYS A 137 -16.29 1.33 7.54
N LEU A 138 -15.98 1.62 6.28
CA LEU A 138 -16.50 2.81 5.59
C LEU A 138 -18.02 2.79 5.44
N LEU A 139 -18.64 1.62 5.23
CA LEU A 139 -20.10 1.47 5.23
C LEU A 139 -20.70 1.86 6.59
N THR A 140 -20.05 1.46 7.69
CA THR A 140 -20.47 1.84 9.05
C THR A 140 -20.32 3.35 9.30
N GLU A 141 -19.32 3.98 8.70
CA GLU A 141 -19.10 5.44 8.78
C GLU A 141 -20.03 6.26 7.86
N GLY A 142 -20.83 5.61 7.00
CA GLY A 142 -21.85 6.26 6.15
C GLY A 142 -21.54 6.29 4.65
N LEU A 143 -20.56 5.52 4.18
CA LEU A 143 -20.38 5.30 2.74
C LEU A 143 -21.63 4.64 2.15
N ASN A 144 -22.18 5.22 1.08
CA ASN A 144 -23.41 4.77 0.44
C ASN A 144 -23.29 4.55 -1.08
N VAL A 145 -22.05 4.50 -1.60
CA VAL A 145 -21.78 4.20 -3.01
C VAL A 145 -22.12 2.74 -3.30
N ASP A 146 -22.95 2.49 -4.32
CA ASP A 146 -23.41 1.14 -4.67
C ASP A 146 -22.28 0.22 -5.18
N LYS A 147 -21.32 0.79 -5.92
CA LYS A 147 -20.27 0.04 -6.62
C LYS A 147 -18.96 0.13 -5.85
N ILE A 148 -18.66 -0.91 -5.04
CA ILE A 148 -17.43 -0.98 -4.25
C ILE A 148 -16.59 -2.19 -4.69
N LEU A 149 -15.34 -1.93 -5.08
CA LEU A 149 -14.37 -2.94 -5.48
C LEU A 149 -13.24 -3.05 -4.45
N VAL A 150 -12.68 -4.25 -4.29
CA VAL A 150 -11.60 -4.51 -3.32
C VAL A 150 -10.30 -4.81 -4.05
N GLN A 151 -9.24 -4.07 -3.71
CA GLN A 151 -7.91 -4.22 -4.29
C GLN A 151 -7.20 -5.50 -3.82
N ARG A 152 -7.32 -5.83 -2.53
CA ARG A 152 -6.74 -7.01 -1.83
C ARG A 152 -5.23 -7.00 -1.64
N MET A 153 -4.44 -6.51 -2.62
CA MET A 153 -2.98 -6.51 -2.52
C MET A 153 -2.33 -5.41 -3.36
N TRP A 154 -1.21 -4.87 -2.86
CA TRP A 154 -0.35 -4.00 -3.63
C TRP A 154 0.45 -4.83 -4.63
N ASP A 155 0.59 -4.31 -5.85
CA ASP A 155 1.59 -4.80 -6.78
C ASP A 155 2.97 -4.20 -6.45
N HIS A 156 4.01 -4.77 -7.05
CA HIS A 156 5.37 -4.28 -6.91
C HIS A 156 6.11 -4.46 -8.23
N PRO A 157 5.85 -3.60 -9.24
CA PRO A 157 6.45 -3.76 -10.56
C PRO A 157 7.94 -3.45 -10.55
N TYR A 158 8.75 -4.37 -11.11
CA TYR A 158 10.19 -4.20 -11.29
C TYR A 158 10.66 -4.89 -12.57
N ASP A 159 11.78 -4.43 -13.12
CA ASP A 159 12.44 -5.03 -14.28
C ASP A 159 13.89 -5.36 -13.94
N LEU A 160 14.07 -6.46 -13.22
CA LEU A 160 15.37 -6.92 -12.72
C LEU A 160 15.35 -8.45 -12.56
N PRO A 161 16.41 -9.17 -12.96
CA PRO A 161 16.56 -10.57 -12.60
C PRO A 161 16.89 -10.69 -11.11
N LEU A 162 16.12 -11.50 -10.38
CA LEU A 162 16.34 -11.78 -8.96
C LEU A 162 17.06 -13.12 -8.76
N HIS A 163 17.65 -13.31 -7.59
CA HIS A 163 18.22 -14.59 -7.18
C HIS A 163 17.13 -15.64 -6.94
N GLN A 164 17.53 -16.92 -6.87
CA GLN A 164 16.66 -17.98 -6.37
C GLN A 164 16.81 -18.04 -4.84
N PRO A 165 15.73 -17.86 -4.06
CA PRO A 165 15.80 -17.87 -2.61
C PRO A 165 16.37 -19.18 -2.06
N GLN A 166 17.38 -19.07 -1.22
CA GLN A 166 17.94 -20.19 -0.48
C GLN A 166 17.38 -20.23 0.94
N PHE A 167 17.28 -21.44 1.50
CA PHE A 167 16.81 -21.56 2.87
C PHE A 167 17.82 -20.93 3.84
N ALA A 168 17.36 -19.91 4.56
CA ALA A 168 18.10 -19.26 5.63
C ALA A 168 17.13 -18.98 6.78
N ARG A 169 17.52 -19.38 8.00
CA ARG A 169 16.75 -19.11 9.22
C ARG A 169 17.02 -17.69 9.69
N LYS A 170 16.41 -16.72 9.02
CA LYS A 170 16.50 -15.30 9.34
C LYS A 170 15.28 -14.54 8.88
N LEU A 171 15.03 -13.42 9.54
CA LEU A 171 13.96 -12.49 9.23
C LEU A 171 14.52 -11.20 8.63
N TYR A 172 13.76 -10.64 7.70
CA TYR A 172 14.01 -9.32 7.14
C TYR A 172 12.92 -8.34 7.56
N PHE A 173 13.30 -7.13 7.95
CA PHE A 173 12.39 -6.02 8.15
C PHE A 173 12.82 -4.80 7.33
N ALA A 174 11.91 -4.28 6.49
CA ALA A 174 12.19 -3.17 5.57
C ALA A 174 11.32 -1.96 5.96
N GLY A 175 11.78 -1.22 6.97
CA GLY A 175 11.08 -0.08 7.55
C GLY A 175 11.95 0.68 8.53
N SER A 176 11.63 1.96 8.74
CA SER A 176 12.33 2.84 9.68
C SER A 176 12.09 2.38 11.12
N VAL A 177 13.17 2.21 11.89
CA VAL A 177 13.07 1.81 13.30
C VAL A 177 12.48 2.90 14.20
N GLU A 178 12.50 4.17 13.79
CA GLU A 178 11.81 5.24 14.53
C GLU A 178 10.30 4.97 14.66
N ARG A 179 9.72 4.33 13.64
CA ARG A 179 8.31 3.94 13.63
C ARG A 179 8.05 2.59 14.30
N PHE A 180 9.08 1.75 14.43
CA PHE A 180 8.97 0.38 14.94
C PHE A 180 10.02 0.10 16.03
N PRO A 181 10.06 0.90 17.12
CA PRO A 181 11.18 0.90 18.06
C PRO A 181 11.33 -0.42 18.83
N HIS A 182 10.24 -1.18 19.00
CA HIS A 182 10.28 -2.48 19.67
C HIS A 182 11.17 -3.51 18.94
N LEU A 183 11.37 -3.37 17.62
CA LEU A 183 12.22 -4.26 16.84
C LEU A 183 13.72 -4.07 17.11
N SER A 184 14.14 -2.91 17.63
CA SER A 184 15.53 -2.69 18.01
C SER A 184 15.93 -3.50 19.26
N ASN A 185 14.96 -3.90 20.08
CA ASN A 185 15.15 -4.72 21.28
C ASN A 185 14.90 -6.21 21.03
N TRP A 186 15.11 -6.66 19.80
CA TRP A 186 14.89 -8.04 19.38
C TRP A 186 15.71 -9.04 20.21
N SER A 187 15.01 -9.74 21.11
CA SER A 187 15.59 -10.67 22.08
C SER A 187 15.46 -12.15 21.66
N TYR A 188 14.96 -12.40 20.46
CA TYR A 188 14.68 -13.74 19.97
C TYR A 188 15.91 -14.39 19.28
N ALA A 189 15.97 -15.73 19.29
CA ALA A 189 17.12 -16.46 18.75
C ALA A 189 17.22 -16.43 17.22
N THR A 190 16.12 -16.17 16.51
CA THR A 190 16.15 -15.94 15.06
C THR A 190 16.80 -14.59 14.73
N PRO A 191 17.83 -14.51 13.87
CA PRO A 191 18.42 -13.25 13.45
C PRO A 191 17.43 -12.36 12.69
N LEU A 192 17.43 -11.06 13.01
CA LEU A 192 16.66 -10.03 12.31
C LEU A 192 17.58 -9.07 11.55
N GLU A 193 17.41 -8.97 10.23
CA GLU A 193 18.09 -7.98 9.39
C GLU A 193 17.15 -6.81 9.08
N ILE A 194 17.55 -5.59 9.47
CA ILE A 194 16.74 -4.38 9.31
C ILE A 194 17.33 -3.48 8.22
N PHE A 195 16.51 -3.12 7.24
CA PHE A 195 16.79 -2.09 6.24
C PHE A 195 16.09 -0.79 6.64
N SER A 196 16.87 0.11 7.25
CA SER A 196 16.42 1.38 7.85
C SER A 196 17.52 2.43 7.64
N PRO A 197 17.19 3.70 7.33
CA PRO A 197 18.18 4.78 7.34
C PRO A 197 18.79 4.99 8.73
N GLU A 198 17.99 4.78 9.77
CA GLU A 198 18.41 4.90 11.16
C GLU A 198 19.00 3.57 11.66
N GLU A 199 20.06 3.67 12.45
CA GLU A 199 20.68 2.55 13.14
C GLU A 199 20.58 2.77 14.65
N GLU A 200 20.10 1.76 15.38
CA GLU A 200 20.18 1.74 16.83
C GLU A 200 21.18 0.69 17.27
N THR A 201 22.09 1.08 18.16
CA THR A 201 23.10 0.14 18.68
C THR A 201 22.60 -0.51 19.96
N ASN A 202 22.07 -1.72 19.85
CA ASN A 202 21.89 -2.63 20.98
C ASN A 202 22.79 -3.87 20.79
N PRO A 203 23.95 -3.97 21.48
CA PRO A 203 24.89 -5.08 21.32
C PRO A 203 24.35 -6.44 21.74
N GLU A 204 23.28 -6.48 22.55
CA GLU A 204 22.67 -7.71 23.04
C GLU A 204 21.53 -8.20 22.14
N ALA A 205 21.03 -7.35 21.25
CA ALA A 205 19.96 -7.70 20.32
C ALA A 205 20.50 -8.50 19.14
N ASN A 206 19.76 -9.52 18.71
CA ASN A 206 20.11 -10.34 17.54
C ASN A 206 19.66 -9.64 16.24
N VAL A 207 20.10 -8.39 16.07
CA VAL A 207 19.73 -7.47 14.99
C VAL A 207 20.95 -7.07 14.19
N SER A 208 20.83 -7.08 12.86
CA SER A 208 21.81 -6.49 11.96
C SER A 208 21.17 -5.38 11.14
N TYR A 209 21.68 -4.16 11.29
CA TYR A 209 21.29 -3.03 10.45
C TYR A 209 22.05 -3.06 9.13
N ARG A 210 21.32 -2.90 8.03
CA ARG A 210 21.85 -2.91 6.66
C ARG A 210 21.87 -1.51 6.03
N GLY A 211 21.44 -0.49 6.78
CA GLY A 211 21.26 0.86 6.29
C GLY A 211 20.09 1.01 5.31
N TRP A 212 19.90 2.23 4.81
CA TRP A 212 19.01 2.47 3.69
C TRP A 212 19.62 1.95 2.39
N VAL A 213 18.80 1.28 1.59
CA VAL A 213 19.15 0.80 0.26
C VAL A 213 18.07 1.20 -0.74
N SER A 214 18.44 1.30 -2.01
CA SER A 214 17.45 1.56 -3.06
C SER A 214 16.49 0.37 -3.24
N ARG A 215 15.32 0.60 -3.82
CA ARG A 215 14.33 -0.46 -4.08
C ARG A 215 14.90 -1.64 -4.90
N PRO A 216 15.69 -1.45 -5.99
CA PRO A 216 16.32 -2.56 -6.69
C PRO A 216 17.33 -3.34 -5.83
N GLU A 217 18.15 -2.65 -5.04
CA GLU A 217 19.11 -3.29 -4.14
C GLU A 217 18.40 -4.08 -3.05
N LEU A 218 17.33 -3.54 -2.46
CA LEU A 218 16.50 -4.23 -1.49
C LEU A 218 15.96 -5.55 -2.07
N LEU A 219 15.38 -5.51 -3.28
CA LEU A 219 14.86 -6.72 -3.93
C LEU A 219 15.96 -7.76 -4.19
N LEU A 220 17.16 -7.34 -4.60
CA LEU A 220 18.30 -8.24 -4.78
C LEU A 220 18.70 -8.89 -3.46
N GLU A 221 18.87 -8.11 -2.39
CA GLU A 221 19.26 -8.63 -1.08
C GLU A 221 18.20 -9.59 -0.51
N LEU A 222 16.92 -9.23 -0.57
CA LEU A 222 15.81 -10.08 -0.12
C LEU A 222 15.73 -11.39 -0.91
N SER A 223 15.93 -11.34 -2.23
CA SER A 223 15.81 -12.53 -3.10
C SER A 223 16.85 -13.62 -2.83
N LYS A 224 17.88 -13.35 -2.00
CA LYS A 224 18.86 -14.35 -1.56
C LYS A 224 18.25 -15.40 -0.62
N GLY A 225 17.17 -15.07 0.08
CA GLY A 225 16.42 -16.00 0.94
C GLY A 225 16.45 -15.67 2.43
N GLY A 226 15.54 -16.29 3.17
CA GLY A 226 15.01 -15.81 4.45
C GLY A 226 13.50 -15.60 4.38
N LEU A 227 12.91 -14.98 5.40
CA LEU A 227 11.48 -14.62 5.43
C LEU A 227 11.31 -13.12 5.69
N GLY A 228 10.31 -12.50 5.06
CA GLY A 228 9.96 -11.11 5.29
C GLY A 228 9.01 -10.95 6.47
N LEU A 229 9.43 -10.24 7.51
CA LEU A 229 8.58 -9.91 8.65
C LEU A 229 7.76 -8.65 8.33
N VAL A 230 6.44 -8.78 8.38
CA VAL A 230 5.52 -7.65 8.37
C VAL A 230 4.94 -7.54 9.76
N TRP A 231 5.18 -6.43 10.43
CA TRP A 231 4.65 -6.19 11.77
C TRP A 231 4.11 -4.77 11.91
N GLY A 232 3.20 -4.60 12.86
CA GLY A 232 2.62 -3.33 13.26
C GLY A 232 3.58 -2.47 14.06
N VAL A 233 3.13 -1.28 14.49
CA VAL A 233 3.93 -0.34 15.29
C VAL A 233 4.02 -0.73 16.76
N GLU A 234 3.05 -1.51 17.23
CA GLU A 234 3.06 -2.07 18.57
C GLU A 234 3.65 -3.49 18.56
N GLU A 235 4.36 -3.84 19.64
CA GLU A 235 4.88 -5.20 19.80
C GLU A 235 3.74 -6.21 19.93
N ASN A 236 2.74 -5.85 20.74
CA ASN A 236 1.57 -6.65 21.01
C ASN A 236 0.45 -6.34 20.00
N PRO A 237 0.00 -7.33 19.21
CA PRO A 237 -1.09 -7.15 18.25
C PRO A 237 -2.40 -6.58 18.83
N ALA A 238 -2.65 -6.77 20.13
CA ALA A 238 -3.87 -6.25 20.77
C ALA A 238 -3.86 -4.72 20.95
N ASP A 239 -2.69 -4.10 20.96
CA ASP A 239 -2.51 -2.66 21.12
C ASP A 239 -2.42 -1.95 19.77
N GLU A 240 -2.34 -2.72 18.67
CA GLU A 240 -2.18 -2.18 17.33
C GLU A 240 -3.39 -1.32 16.91
N PRO A 241 -3.16 -0.13 16.32
CA PRO A 241 -4.25 0.67 15.77
C PRO A 241 -5.07 -0.12 14.73
N GLU A 242 -6.40 -0.06 14.86
CA GLU A 242 -7.37 -0.72 13.98
C GLU A 242 -7.02 -0.55 12.49
N TYR A 243 -6.51 0.63 12.11
CA TYR A 243 -6.13 0.97 10.74
C TYR A 243 -5.24 -0.06 10.04
N TYR A 244 -4.32 -0.72 10.73
CA TYR A 244 -3.45 -1.73 10.11
C TYR A 244 -4.17 -3.03 9.76
N GLY A 245 -5.31 -3.30 10.40
CA GLY A 245 -6.23 -4.37 9.99
C GLY A 245 -7.13 -3.97 8.82
N LEU A 246 -7.24 -2.67 8.52
CA LEU A 246 -8.05 -2.14 7.42
C LEU A 246 -7.23 -1.94 6.14
N ASN A 247 -6.01 -1.43 6.24
CA ASN A 247 -5.16 -1.17 5.06
C ASN A 247 -4.52 -2.45 4.51
N ILE A 248 -3.81 -2.33 3.39
CA ILE A 248 -2.97 -3.40 2.84
C ILE A 248 -1.49 -2.99 2.88
N SER A 249 -0.63 -3.91 3.31
CA SER A 249 0.78 -3.60 3.55
C SER A 249 1.64 -3.65 2.27
N HIS A 250 2.33 -2.55 1.98
CA HIS A 250 3.34 -2.51 0.91
C HIS A 250 4.52 -3.45 1.18
N LYS A 251 4.89 -3.68 2.45
CA LYS A 251 5.99 -4.58 2.82
C LYS A 251 5.71 -6.01 2.36
N SER A 252 4.47 -6.49 2.56
CA SER A 252 4.06 -7.83 2.11
C SER A 252 4.25 -8.00 0.60
N ALA A 253 3.84 -7.00 -0.19
CA ALA A 253 4.04 -7.01 -1.64
C ALA A 253 5.52 -7.02 -2.02
N THR A 254 6.36 -6.22 -1.35
CA THR A 254 7.82 -6.19 -1.59
C THR A 254 8.48 -7.54 -1.35
N TYR A 255 8.20 -8.20 -0.23
CA TYR A 255 8.80 -9.50 0.10
C TYR A 255 8.38 -10.60 -0.86
N LEU A 256 7.08 -10.68 -1.15
CA LEU A 256 6.55 -11.68 -2.08
C LEU A 256 7.05 -11.44 -3.50
N ALA A 257 7.15 -10.17 -3.93
CA ALA A 257 7.76 -9.80 -5.21
C ALA A 257 9.25 -10.16 -5.26
N ALA A 258 9.97 -10.06 -4.14
CA ALA A 258 11.35 -10.52 -4.02
C ALA A 258 11.50 -12.07 -4.04
N GLY A 259 10.38 -12.80 -4.00
CA GLY A 259 10.35 -14.26 -4.08
C GLY A 259 10.41 -14.98 -2.74
N ILE A 260 10.43 -14.25 -1.61
CA ILE A 260 10.53 -14.85 -0.27
C ILE A 260 9.17 -14.92 0.44
N PRO A 261 8.93 -15.96 1.25
CA PRO A 261 7.71 -16.04 2.06
C PRO A 261 7.70 -14.98 3.17
N VAL A 262 6.51 -14.70 3.70
CA VAL A 262 6.29 -13.67 4.73
C VAL A 262 5.85 -14.26 6.07
N ILE A 263 6.08 -13.52 7.15
CA ILE A 263 5.41 -13.72 8.43
C ILE A 263 4.61 -12.47 8.74
N VAL A 264 3.32 -12.64 9.02
CA VAL A 264 2.39 -11.54 9.26
C VAL A 264 1.54 -11.79 10.50
N PRO A 265 1.07 -10.74 11.19
CA PRO A 265 0.13 -10.93 12.27
C PRO A 265 -1.28 -11.24 11.76
N SER A 266 -2.07 -11.93 12.58
CA SER A 266 -3.42 -12.40 12.24
C SER A 266 -4.44 -11.30 11.93
N TYR A 267 -4.23 -10.08 12.43
CA TYR A 267 -5.12 -8.96 12.20
C TYR A 267 -4.97 -8.29 10.83
N LEU A 268 -3.89 -8.55 10.07
CA LEU A 268 -3.72 -7.92 8.76
C LEU A 268 -4.84 -8.32 7.80
N SER A 269 -5.34 -7.35 7.03
CA SER A 269 -6.40 -7.57 6.05
C SER A 269 -6.10 -8.66 5.02
N ASN A 270 -4.83 -8.90 4.72
CA ASN A 270 -4.35 -9.90 3.77
C ASN A 270 -3.84 -11.20 4.41
N ALA A 271 -4.03 -11.39 5.73
CA ALA A 271 -3.57 -12.60 6.44
C ALA A 271 -4.22 -13.88 5.90
N GLU A 272 -5.52 -13.85 5.59
CA GLU A 272 -6.22 -15.01 5.02
C GLU A 272 -5.68 -15.37 3.64
N LEU A 273 -5.45 -14.39 2.77
CA LEU A 273 -4.84 -14.59 1.45
C LEU A 273 -3.45 -15.23 1.57
N ILE A 274 -2.63 -14.78 2.52
CA ILE A 274 -1.30 -15.35 2.78
C ILE A 274 -1.41 -16.81 3.21
N ARG A 275 -2.35 -17.14 4.10
CA ARG A 275 -2.60 -18.49 4.59
C ARG A 275 -3.10 -19.42 3.48
N GLU A 276 -4.13 -19.03 2.76
CA GLU A 276 -4.79 -19.85 1.73
C GLU A 276 -3.87 -20.12 0.53
N CYS A 277 -3.10 -19.12 0.09
CA CYS A 277 -2.13 -19.29 -0.98
C CYS A 277 -0.81 -19.91 -0.49
N GLY A 278 -0.66 -20.15 0.82
CA GLY A 278 0.54 -20.73 1.44
C GLY A 278 1.80 -19.90 1.20
N LEU A 279 1.68 -18.58 1.26
CA LEU A 279 2.74 -17.61 0.95
C LEU A 279 3.62 -17.28 2.15
N GLY A 280 3.37 -17.90 3.29
CA GLY A 280 4.00 -17.55 4.55
C GLY A 280 3.23 -18.07 5.75
N PHE A 281 3.51 -17.46 6.90
CA PHE A 281 2.88 -17.79 8.18
C PHE A 281 2.07 -16.61 8.71
N VAL A 282 0.97 -16.93 9.36
CA VAL A 282 0.17 -15.99 10.13
C VAL A 282 0.35 -16.35 11.60
N VAL A 283 0.78 -15.39 12.41
CA VAL A 283 1.14 -15.60 13.82
C VAL A 283 0.47 -14.55 14.71
N ASP A 284 0.44 -14.81 16.01
CA ASP A 284 -0.14 -13.89 17.01
C ASP A 284 0.92 -13.20 17.88
N SER A 285 2.21 -13.50 17.68
CA SER A 285 3.32 -12.84 18.40
C SER A 285 4.66 -12.95 17.66
N LEU A 286 5.60 -12.05 17.99
CA LEU A 286 6.99 -12.13 17.51
C LEU A 286 7.73 -13.36 18.07
N GLU A 287 7.38 -13.81 19.28
CA GLU A 287 7.91 -15.06 19.85
C GLU A 287 7.51 -16.28 19.00
N GLU A 288 6.24 -16.37 18.61
CA GLU A 288 5.77 -17.41 17.69
C GLU A 288 6.48 -17.32 16.33
N ALA A 289 6.66 -16.11 15.79
CA ALA A 289 7.43 -15.91 14.56
C ALA A 289 8.84 -16.52 14.67
N SER A 290 9.58 -16.23 15.75
CA SER A 290 10.92 -16.82 15.95
C SER A 290 10.87 -18.34 16.07
N ARG A 291 9.94 -18.88 16.87
CA ARG A 291 9.82 -20.34 17.08
C ARG A 291 9.52 -21.08 15.78
N ILE A 292 8.67 -20.52 14.92
CA ILE A 292 8.37 -21.09 13.60
C ILE A 292 9.62 -21.12 12.73
N VAL A 293 10.40 -20.03 12.68
CA VAL A 293 11.61 -19.96 11.85
C VAL A 293 12.70 -20.92 12.34
N GLU A 294 12.84 -21.08 13.65
CA GLU A 294 13.75 -22.05 14.26
C GLU A 294 13.40 -23.50 13.86
N GLY A 295 12.11 -23.83 13.93
CA GLY A 295 11.59 -25.16 13.59
C GLY A 295 11.50 -25.44 12.09
N LEU A 296 11.61 -24.42 11.24
CA LEU A 296 11.40 -24.55 9.80
C LEU A 296 12.46 -25.47 9.16
N THR A 297 12.00 -26.37 8.30
CA THR A 297 12.86 -27.24 7.49
C THR A 297 13.14 -26.62 6.11
N ALA A 298 14.21 -27.08 5.45
CA ALA A 298 14.55 -26.63 4.11
C ALA A 298 13.46 -27.03 3.10
N GLU A 299 12.87 -28.22 3.28
CA GLU A 299 11.81 -28.77 2.43
C GLU A 299 10.53 -27.93 2.51
N GLU A 300 10.09 -27.57 3.72
CA GLU A 300 8.93 -26.70 3.94
C GLU A 300 9.17 -25.29 3.36
N TYR A 301 10.37 -24.74 3.57
CA TYR A 301 10.75 -23.45 2.99
C TYR A 301 10.70 -23.47 1.46
N GLN A 302 11.31 -24.48 0.82
CA GLN A 302 11.30 -24.58 -0.64
C GLN A 302 9.89 -24.77 -1.20
N ALA A 303 9.04 -25.54 -0.52
CA ALA A 303 7.64 -25.66 -0.91
C ALA A 303 6.89 -24.31 -0.84
N MET A 304 7.20 -23.45 0.15
CA MET A 304 6.67 -22.08 0.20
C MET A 304 7.22 -21.21 -0.93
N VAL A 305 8.54 -21.22 -1.15
CA VAL A 305 9.19 -20.43 -2.21
C VAL A 305 8.61 -20.73 -3.58
N GLU A 306 8.30 -22.00 -3.90
CA GLU A 306 7.67 -22.35 -5.18
C GLU A 306 6.26 -21.78 -5.34
N ARG A 307 5.49 -21.64 -4.26
CA ARG A 307 4.19 -20.96 -4.29
C ARG A 307 4.38 -19.45 -4.43
N VAL A 308 5.29 -18.86 -3.65
CA VAL A 308 5.62 -17.43 -3.72
C VAL A 308 6.10 -17.05 -5.11
N ARG A 309 6.95 -17.86 -5.76
CA ARG A 309 7.44 -17.62 -7.12
C ARG A 309 6.32 -17.54 -8.16
N LYS A 310 5.29 -18.38 -8.04
CA LYS A 310 4.12 -18.34 -8.94
C LYS A 310 3.27 -17.10 -8.66
N PHE A 311 3.10 -16.77 -7.38
CA PHE A 311 2.31 -15.62 -6.95
C PHE A 311 3.00 -14.28 -7.27
N SER A 312 4.33 -14.20 -7.15
CA SER A 312 5.12 -13.00 -7.37
C SER A 312 5.04 -12.49 -8.81
N PHE A 313 4.77 -13.37 -9.78
CA PHE A 313 4.46 -12.98 -11.15
C PHE A 313 3.27 -12.02 -11.22
N LEU A 314 2.22 -12.24 -10.40
CA LEU A 314 1.06 -11.36 -10.36
C LEU A 314 1.45 -9.95 -9.88
N LEU A 315 2.28 -9.89 -8.83
CA LEU A 315 2.73 -8.63 -8.22
C LEU A 315 3.69 -7.87 -9.12
N LYS A 316 4.63 -8.58 -9.77
CA LYS A 316 5.61 -7.99 -10.70
C LYS A 316 4.92 -7.40 -11.92
N GLU A 317 3.97 -8.11 -12.51
CA GLU A 317 3.29 -7.69 -13.72
C GLU A 317 2.11 -6.73 -13.47
N GLY A 318 1.78 -6.48 -12.20
CA GLY A 318 0.79 -5.48 -11.82
C GLY A 318 -0.66 -5.94 -11.94
N TYR A 319 -0.93 -7.23 -11.78
CA TYR A 319 -2.25 -7.80 -12.06
C TYR A 319 -3.34 -7.34 -11.08
N PHE A 320 -3.02 -7.07 -9.82
CA PHE A 320 -4.05 -6.62 -8.85
C PHE A 320 -4.58 -5.22 -9.22
N SER A 321 -3.67 -4.28 -9.48
CA SER A 321 -3.97 -2.92 -9.88
C SER A 321 -4.62 -2.89 -11.26
N LYS A 322 -4.06 -3.59 -12.26
CA LYS A 322 -4.66 -3.64 -13.60
C LYS A 322 -6.09 -4.19 -13.56
N LYS A 323 -6.32 -5.28 -12.83
CA LYS A 323 -7.65 -5.89 -12.71
C LYS A 323 -8.64 -4.94 -12.06
N VAL A 324 -8.31 -4.34 -10.92
CA VAL A 324 -9.25 -3.48 -10.20
C VAL A 324 -9.53 -2.18 -10.96
N LEU A 325 -8.53 -1.63 -11.66
CA LEU A 325 -8.70 -0.46 -12.53
C LEU A 325 -9.63 -0.75 -13.70
N VAL A 326 -9.42 -1.86 -14.43
CA VAL A 326 -10.29 -2.24 -15.55
C VAL A 326 -11.71 -2.51 -15.07
N ASN A 327 -11.87 -3.28 -13.98
CA ASN A 327 -13.17 -3.60 -13.43
C ASN A 327 -13.91 -2.32 -12.99
N ALA A 328 -13.26 -1.39 -12.31
CA ALA A 328 -13.89 -0.15 -11.87
C ALA A 328 -14.34 0.72 -13.06
N VAL A 329 -13.56 0.78 -14.14
CA VAL A 329 -13.97 1.46 -15.38
C VAL A 329 -15.18 0.78 -16.01
N MET A 330 -15.21 -0.56 -16.06
CA MET A 330 -16.37 -1.29 -16.58
C MET A 330 -17.62 -1.01 -15.76
N GLU A 331 -17.50 -1.05 -14.43
CA GLU A 331 -18.59 -0.78 -13.49
C GLU A 331 -19.22 0.61 -13.71
N VAL A 332 -18.45 1.67 -13.94
CA VAL A 332 -19.03 3.02 -14.13
C VAL A 332 -19.60 3.29 -15.53
N LEU A 333 -19.34 2.38 -16.48
CA LEU A 333 -19.77 2.50 -17.89
C LEU A 333 -20.88 1.51 -18.28
N SER A 334 -21.14 0.49 -17.47
CA SER A 334 -22.26 -0.45 -17.64
C SER A 334 -23.56 0.11 -17.08
#